data_AF-A0A7Y9RSS5-F1
#
_entry.id   AF-A0A7Y9RSS5-F1
#
_cell.length_a   1.000
_cell.length_b   1.000
_cell.length_c   1.000
_cell.angle_alpha   90.00
_cell.angle_beta   90.00
_cell.angle_gamma   90.00
#
_symmetry.space_group_name_H-M   'P 1'
#
loop_
_entity.id
_entity.type
_entity.pdbx_description
1 polymer ?
#
loop_
_entity_poly.entity_id
_entity_poly.type
_entity_poly.pdbx_seq_one_letter_code
_entity_poly.pdbx_strand_id
1 'polypeptide(L)'
;MSSEVLFTLLVVLVGLQRLAEVVLSQRNTAWLLARGGVETGQRHYPAMVALHTAFLVGVLVEVWVRRPDPLAALTVAALVALVVGQVVRWWCVAALGRRWVTRVVVLPGVPRVRSGPYRWLAHPNYAVVVLEGLALPLVHSAWWTALLFTLANAVFLTVRIGAESRALAVADRASPAPASSADAVESGGTVESGGTVESAAIVGESAVITGLHSRGRRNCAEEVAR
;
A
#
# COMPACT_ATOMS: atom_id res chain seq x y z
N MET A 1 -19.83 -31.70 -0.44
CA MET A 1 -18.43 -31.20 -0.39
C MET A 1 -18.13 -30.84 1.05
N SER A 2 -17.02 -31.29 1.62
CA SER A 2 -16.63 -30.92 2.97
C SER A 2 -16.29 -29.42 3.05
N SER A 3 -16.55 -28.77 4.19
CA SER A 3 -16.31 -27.33 4.37
C SER A 3 -14.84 -26.95 4.17
N GLU A 4 -13.91 -27.86 4.47
CA GLU A 4 -12.47 -27.70 4.30
C GLU A 4 -12.10 -27.61 2.81
N VAL A 5 -12.82 -28.32 1.94
CA VAL A 5 -12.59 -28.25 0.49
C VAL A 5 -13.04 -26.89 -0.05
N LEU A 6 -14.21 -26.40 0.37
CA LEU A 6 -14.69 -25.07 0.01
C LEU A 6 -13.74 -23.98 0.51
N PHE A 7 -13.23 -24.13 1.73
CA PHE A 7 -12.22 -23.23 2.28
C PHE A 7 -10.91 -23.28 1.49
N THR A 8 -10.46 -24.47 1.10
CA THR A 8 -9.26 -24.63 0.26
C THR A 8 -9.43 -23.93 -1.09
N LEU A 9 -10.60 -24.04 -1.72
CA LEU A 9 -10.91 -23.32 -2.96
C LEU A 9 -10.88 -21.79 -2.76
N LEU A 10 -11.42 -21.30 -1.64
CA LEU A 10 -11.33 -19.88 -1.28
C LEU A 10 -9.87 -19.42 -1.15
N VAL A 11 -9.03 -20.18 -0.43
CA VAL A 11 -7.60 -19.84 -0.27
C VAL A 11 -6.86 -19.88 -1.60
N VAL A 12 -7.14 -20.87 -2.46
CA VAL A 12 -6.57 -20.94 -3.81
C VAL A 12 -7.00 -19.73 -4.64
N LEU A 13 -8.27 -19.33 -4.59
CA LEU A 13 -8.77 -18.15 -5.29
C LEU A 13 -8.05 -16.87 -4.83
N VAL A 14 -7.88 -16.70 -3.52
CA VAL A 14 -7.10 -15.58 -2.96
C VAL A 14 -5.63 -15.67 -3.42
N GLY A 15 -5.03 -16.85 -3.45
CA GLY A 15 -3.68 -17.06 -3.95
C GLY A 15 -3.52 -16.68 -5.44
N LEU A 16 -4.46 -17.07 -6.29
CA LEU A 16 -4.47 -16.71 -7.71
C LEU A 16 -4.61 -15.20 -7.91
N GLN A 17 -5.47 -14.55 -7.12
CA GLN A 17 -5.57 -13.10 -7.11
C GLN A 17 -4.25 -12.43 -6.71
N ARG A 18 -3.55 -12.94 -5.69
CA ARG A 18 -2.23 -12.41 -5.30
C ARG A 18 -1.23 -12.49 -6.45
N LEU A 19 -1.24 -13.58 -7.20
CA LEU A 19 -0.39 -13.72 -8.39
C LEU A 19 -0.78 -12.71 -9.46
N ALA A 20 -2.08 -12.54 -9.74
CA ALA A 20 -2.56 -11.55 -10.70
C ALA A 20 -2.13 -10.11 -10.31
N GLU A 21 -2.24 -9.78 -9.02
CA GLU A 21 -1.75 -8.53 -8.43
C GLU A 21 -0.24 -8.35 -8.63
N VAL A 22 0.57 -9.38 -8.37
CA VAL A 22 2.02 -9.32 -8.60
C VAL A 22 2.33 -9.10 -10.07
N VAL A 23 1.68 -9.81 -10.99
CA VAL A 23 1.87 -9.66 -12.44
C VAL A 23 1.48 -8.26 -12.91
N LEU A 24 0.34 -7.75 -12.45
CA LEU A 24 -0.11 -6.38 -12.74
C LEU A 24 0.92 -5.35 -12.23
N SER A 25 1.39 -5.54 -10.99
CA SER A 25 2.39 -4.68 -10.38
C SER A 25 3.71 -4.70 -11.15
N GLN A 26 4.14 -5.84 -11.69
CA GLN A 26 5.37 -5.95 -12.48
C GLN A 26 5.25 -5.17 -13.79
N ARG A 27 4.12 -5.31 -14.50
CA ARG A 27 3.83 -4.57 -15.73
C ARG A 27 3.82 -3.06 -15.48
N ASN A 28 3.16 -2.63 -14.41
CA ASN A 28 3.14 -1.24 -14.01
C ASN A 28 4.53 -0.74 -13.62
N THR A 29 5.30 -1.51 -12.85
CA THR A 29 6.68 -1.16 -12.46
C THR A 29 7.55 -0.89 -13.69
N ALA A 30 7.52 -1.77 -14.70
CA ALA A 30 8.25 -1.56 -15.95
C ALA A 30 7.85 -0.25 -16.66
N TRP A 31 6.56 0.07 -16.67
CA TRP A 31 6.04 1.32 -17.24
C TRP A 31 6.50 2.57 -16.46
N LEU A 32 6.60 2.49 -15.12
CA LEU A 32 7.08 3.59 -14.27
C LEU A 32 8.60 3.81 -14.43
N LEU A 33 9.39 2.73 -14.45
CA LEU A 33 10.84 2.79 -14.63
C LEU A 33 11.21 3.39 -15.99
N ALA A 34 10.48 3.03 -17.04
CA ALA A 34 10.65 3.62 -18.38
C ALA A 34 10.38 5.14 -18.45
N ARG A 35 9.76 5.72 -17.41
CA ARG A 35 9.46 7.15 -17.30
C ARG A 35 10.36 7.89 -16.32
N GLY A 36 11.43 7.24 -15.84
CA GLY A 36 12.34 7.83 -14.84
C GLY A 36 11.94 7.52 -13.39
N GLY A 37 11.10 6.51 -13.18
CA GLY A 37 10.81 5.99 -11.84
C GLY A 37 12.07 5.39 -11.22
N VAL A 38 12.28 5.65 -9.93
CA VAL A 38 13.37 5.08 -9.13
C VAL A 38 12.78 4.08 -8.15
N GLU A 39 13.22 2.83 -8.24
CA GLU A 39 12.83 1.79 -7.29
C GLU A 39 13.68 1.90 -6.02
N THR A 40 13.02 1.92 -4.87
CA THR A 40 13.64 1.93 -3.55
C THR A 40 13.14 0.73 -2.75
N GLY A 41 13.95 0.23 -1.80
CA GLY A 41 13.51 -0.80 -0.85
C GLY A 41 13.41 -2.24 -1.38
N GLN A 42 14.09 -2.59 -2.48
CA GLN A 42 14.08 -3.94 -3.10
C GLN A 42 14.30 -5.10 -2.12
N ARG A 43 15.10 -4.91 -1.06
CA ARG A 43 15.42 -5.97 -0.09
C ARG A 43 14.21 -6.47 0.72
N HIS A 44 13.17 -5.66 0.90
CA HIS A 44 12.01 -6.04 1.73
C HIS A 44 10.92 -6.75 0.93
N TYR A 45 10.97 -6.69 -0.40
CA TYR A 45 9.95 -7.28 -1.26
C TYR A 45 9.91 -8.82 -1.21
N PRO A 46 11.05 -9.55 -1.25
CA PRO A 46 11.04 -11.00 -1.07
C PRO A 46 10.49 -11.43 0.28
N ALA A 47 10.78 -10.68 1.35
CA ALA A 47 10.25 -10.95 2.69
C ALA A 47 8.72 -10.79 2.73
N MET A 48 8.16 -9.81 2.02
CA MET A 48 6.72 -9.63 1.88
C MET A 48 6.06 -10.83 1.20
N VAL A 49 6.63 -11.26 0.06
CA VAL A 49 6.12 -12.42 -0.69
C VAL A 49 6.18 -13.67 0.18
N ALA A 50 7.32 -13.93 0.82
CA ALA A 50 7.50 -15.08 1.71
C ALA A 50 6.48 -15.07 2.86
N LEU A 51 6.24 -13.92 3.50
CA LEU A 51 5.25 -13.78 4.57
C LEU A 51 3.82 -14.13 4.09
N HIS A 52 3.41 -13.62 2.92
CA HIS A 52 2.06 -13.88 2.39
C HIS A 52 1.92 -15.32 1.86
N THR A 53 2.97 -15.89 1.28
CA THR A 53 2.99 -17.31 0.90
C THR A 53 2.91 -18.21 2.13
N ALA A 54 3.70 -17.93 3.17
CA ALA A 54 3.67 -18.67 4.43
C ALA A 54 2.31 -18.55 5.11
N PHE A 55 1.64 -17.41 5.02
CA PHE A 55 0.27 -17.22 5.49
C PHE A 55 -0.74 -18.13 4.79
N LEU A 56 -0.75 -18.15 3.45
CA LEU A 56 -1.68 -18.97 2.67
C LEU A 56 -1.43 -20.48 2.90
N VAL A 57 -0.17 -20.88 3.04
CA VAL A 57 0.18 -22.27 3.37
C VAL A 57 -0.21 -22.58 4.81
N GLY A 58 0.13 -21.69 5.75
CA GLY A 58 -0.13 -21.85 7.18
C GLY A 58 -1.61 -22.03 7.49
N VAL A 59 -2.48 -21.25 6.83
CA VAL A 59 -3.93 -21.36 7.06
C VAL A 59 -4.48 -22.69 6.57
N LEU A 60 -3.98 -23.21 5.44
CA LEU A 60 -4.37 -24.54 4.95
C LEU A 60 -3.88 -25.63 5.89
N VAL A 61 -2.61 -25.56 6.31
CA VAL A 61 -2.03 -26.52 7.25
C VAL A 61 -2.82 -26.54 8.56
N GLU A 62 -3.10 -25.39 9.15
CA GLU A 62 -3.86 -25.32 10.40
C GLU A 62 -5.25 -25.93 10.27
N VAL A 63 -5.99 -25.59 9.21
CA VAL A 63 -7.34 -26.12 9.00
C VAL A 63 -7.36 -27.62 8.75
N TRP A 64 -6.44 -28.13 7.92
CA TRP A 64 -6.41 -29.56 7.59
C TRP A 64 -5.88 -30.44 8.73
N VAL A 65 -4.94 -29.92 9.54
CA VAL A 65 -4.34 -30.65 10.67
C VAL A 65 -5.22 -30.58 11.92
N ARG A 66 -5.68 -29.38 12.30
CA ARG A 66 -6.44 -29.19 13.54
C ARG A 66 -7.94 -29.40 13.38
N ARG A 67 -8.47 -29.26 12.16
CA ARG A 67 -9.90 -29.31 11.84
C ARG A 67 -10.76 -28.56 12.87
N PRO A 68 -10.48 -27.27 13.10
CA PRO A 68 -11.27 -26.46 14.03
C PRO A 68 -12.72 -26.37 13.57
N ASP A 69 -13.65 -26.49 14.52
CA ASP A 69 -15.08 -26.29 14.25
C ASP A 69 -15.35 -24.81 13.92
N PRO A 70 -15.85 -24.50 12.72
CA PRO A 70 -16.12 -23.13 12.32
C PRO A 70 -17.34 -22.59 13.06
N LEU A 71 -17.17 -21.45 13.75
CA LEU A 71 -18.28 -20.71 14.34
C LEU A 71 -19.06 -19.99 13.22
N ALA A 72 -20.29 -20.44 12.94
CA ALA A 72 -21.08 -19.95 11.80
C ALA A 72 -21.17 -18.41 11.70
N ALA A 73 -21.44 -17.72 12.82
CA ALA A 73 -21.50 -16.26 12.86
C ALA A 73 -20.15 -15.61 12.50
N LEU A 74 -19.05 -16.17 13.00
CA LEU A 74 -17.69 -15.71 12.71
C LEU A 74 -17.33 -15.96 11.24
N THR A 75 -17.67 -17.14 10.71
CA THR A 75 -17.48 -17.49 9.29
C THR A 75 -18.18 -16.49 8.38
N VAL A 76 -19.45 -16.17 8.65
CA VAL A 76 -20.20 -15.19 7.86
C VAL A 76 -19.57 -13.80 7.97
N ALA A 77 -19.24 -13.34 9.18
CA ALA A 77 -18.60 -12.03 9.38
C ALA A 77 -17.25 -11.93 8.65
N ALA A 78 -16.44 -12.99 8.72
CA ALA A 78 -15.15 -13.08 8.04
C ALA A 78 -15.30 -13.07 6.52
N LEU A 79 -16.29 -13.81 5.97
CA LEU A 79 -16.57 -13.79 4.53
C LEU A 79 -17.02 -12.40 4.05
N VAL A 80 -17.89 -11.73 4.80
CA VAL A 80 -18.30 -10.34 4.49
C VAL A 80 -17.09 -9.42 4.53
N ALA A 81 -16.23 -9.53 5.54
CA ALA A 81 -15.00 -8.75 5.65
C ALA A 81 -14.06 -8.98 4.45
N LEU A 82 -13.90 -10.23 3.99
CA LEU A 82 -13.15 -10.54 2.78
C LEU A 82 -13.76 -9.86 1.55
N VAL A 83 -15.07 -9.97 1.34
CA VAL A 83 -15.75 -9.34 0.19
C VAL A 83 -15.58 -7.81 0.21
N VAL A 84 -15.76 -7.18 1.38
CA VAL A 84 -15.55 -5.74 1.54
C VAL A 84 -14.09 -5.36 1.25
N GLY A 85 -13.14 -6.12 1.79
CA GLY A 85 -11.71 -5.92 1.52
C GLY A 85 -11.39 -5.97 0.03
N GLN A 86 -11.97 -6.92 -0.68
CA GLN A 86 -11.82 -7.07 -2.13
C GLN A 86 -12.36 -5.87 -2.90
N VAL A 87 -13.56 -5.38 -2.57
CA VAL A 87 -14.13 -4.18 -3.20
C VAL A 87 -13.23 -2.97 -2.99
N VAL A 88 -12.77 -2.75 -1.75
CA VAL A 88 -11.88 -1.62 -1.43
C VAL A 88 -10.54 -1.75 -2.16
N ARG A 89 -9.98 -2.96 -2.26
CA ARG A 89 -8.73 -3.24 -2.99
C ARG A 89 -8.84 -2.87 -4.46
N TRP A 90 -9.87 -3.36 -5.15
CA TRP A 90 -10.07 -3.05 -6.56
C TRP A 90 -10.38 -1.58 -6.78
N TRP A 91 -11.04 -0.91 -5.82
CA TRP A 91 -11.19 0.54 -5.84
C TRP A 91 -9.85 1.27 -5.72
N CYS A 92 -8.94 0.81 -4.87
CA CYS A 92 -7.58 1.36 -4.77
C CYS A 92 -6.81 1.16 -6.09
N VAL A 93 -6.87 -0.05 -6.67
CA VAL A 93 -6.25 -0.37 -7.96
C VAL A 93 -6.81 0.53 -9.06
N ALA A 94 -8.13 0.72 -9.12
CA ALA A 94 -8.78 1.58 -10.10
C ALA A 94 -8.41 3.06 -9.92
N ALA A 95 -8.35 3.56 -8.68
CA ALA A 95 -7.98 4.95 -8.39
C ALA A 95 -6.51 5.26 -8.75
N LEU A 96 -5.60 4.30 -8.57
CA LEU A 96 -4.19 4.44 -8.92
C LEU A 96 -3.92 4.14 -10.40
N GLY A 97 -4.67 3.22 -11.02
CA GLY A 97 -4.52 2.79 -12.41
C GLY A 97 -3.15 2.17 -12.68
N ARG A 98 -2.45 2.64 -13.74
CA ARG A 98 -1.09 2.20 -14.12
C ARG A 98 -0.01 2.50 -13.08
N ARG A 99 -0.35 3.27 -12.04
CA ARG A 99 0.56 3.72 -11.00
C ARG A 99 0.48 2.80 -9.77
N TRP A 100 -0.44 1.84 -9.77
CA TRP A 100 -0.54 0.83 -8.72
C TRP A 100 0.63 -0.16 -8.83
N VAL A 101 1.50 -0.15 -7.82
CA VAL A 101 2.63 -1.07 -7.71
C VAL A 101 2.80 -1.54 -6.27
N THR A 102 3.16 -2.81 -6.13
CA THR A 102 3.49 -3.44 -4.84
C THR A 102 4.93 -3.16 -4.41
N ARG A 103 5.77 -2.62 -5.30
CA ARG A 103 7.15 -2.17 -5.04
C ARG A 103 7.16 -0.67 -4.78
N VAL A 104 8.11 -0.18 -3.97
CA VAL A 104 8.23 1.26 -3.71
C VAL A 104 8.95 1.91 -4.88
N VAL A 105 8.18 2.36 -5.87
CA VAL A 105 8.70 3.09 -7.04
C VAL A 105 8.26 4.55 -6.93
N VAL A 106 9.23 5.46 -6.97
CA VAL A 106 9.01 6.91 -6.89
C VAL A 106 9.27 7.53 -8.24
N LEU A 107 8.31 8.30 -8.77
CA LEU A 107 8.52 9.14 -9.94
C LEU A 107 8.65 10.60 -9.48
N PRO A 108 9.81 11.24 -9.64
CA PRO A 108 10.04 12.62 -9.22
C PRO A 108 9.12 13.61 -9.97
N GLY A 109 8.72 14.69 -9.30
CA GLY A 109 8.01 15.83 -9.93
C GLY A 109 6.51 15.63 -10.18
N VAL A 110 5.89 14.59 -9.61
CA VAL A 110 4.51 14.21 -9.89
C VAL A 110 3.63 14.25 -8.63
N PRO A 111 2.46 14.93 -8.62
CA PRO A 111 1.63 15.11 -7.42
C PRO A 111 0.95 13.81 -6.95
N ARG A 112 0.55 13.75 -5.68
CA ARG A 112 -0.04 12.55 -5.07
C ARG A 112 -1.53 12.40 -5.41
N VAL A 113 -1.99 11.16 -5.59
CA VAL A 113 -3.42 10.85 -5.77
C VAL A 113 -4.17 11.11 -4.47
N ARG A 114 -5.24 11.91 -4.54
CA ARG A 114 -6.18 12.17 -3.42
C ARG A 114 -7.63 11.76 -3.74
N SER A 115 -7.85 11.08 -4.87
CA SER A 115 -9.17 10.63 -5.31
C SER A 115 -9.47 9.20 -4.85
N GLY A 116 -10.76 8.82 -4.88
CA GLY A 116 -11.21 7.48 -4.47
C GLY A 116 -11.01 7.22 -2.97
N PRO A 117 -10.55 6.03 -2.56
CA PRO A 117 -10.42 5.65 -1.15
C PRO A 117 -9.34 6.48 -0.40
N TYR A 118 -8.40 7.05 -1.16
CA TYR A 118 -7.33 7.90 -0.66
C TYR A 118 -7.79 9.25 -0.09
N ARG A 119 -9.08 9.59 -0.21
CA ARG A 119 -9.65 10.79 0.44
C ARG A 119 -9.94 10.60 1.93
N TRP A 120 -10.07 9.34 2.38
CA TRP A 120 -10.46 9.02 3.76
C TRP A 120 -9.33 8.40 4.56
N LEU A 121 -8.55 7.54 3.93
CA LEU A 121 -7.44 6.84 4.57
C LEU A 121 -6.15 7.18 3.84
N ALA A 122 -5.09 7.40 4.60
CA ALA A 122 -3.75 7.52 4.04
C ALA A 122 -3.32 6.21 3.38
N HIS A 123 -3.71 5.06 3.97
CA HIS A 123 -3.26 3.73 3.53
C HIS A 123 -4.39 2.70 3.34
N PRO A 124 -5.37 2.93 2.45
CA PRO A 124 -6.48 2.00 2.27
C PRO A 124 -6.03 0.59 1.87
N ASN A 125 -4.92 0.42 1.13
CA ASN A 125 -4.42 -0.92 0.79
C ASN A 125 -3.91 -1.69 2.01
N TYR A 126 -3.22 -1.02 2.94
CA TYR A 126 -2.70 -1.66 4.15
C TYR A 126 -3.84 -2.04 5.09
N ALA A 127 -4.89 -1.22 5.18
CA ALA A 127 -6.10 -1.58 5.91
C ALA A 127 -6.73 -2.86 5.35
N VAL A 128 -6.79 -3.00 4.03
CA VAL A 128 -7.29 -4.24 3.40
C VAL A 128 -6.39 -5.44 3.71
N VAL A 129 -5.07 -5.31 3.63
CA VAL A 129 -4.14 -6.42 3.95
C VAL A 129 -4.31 -6.89 5.40
N VAL A 130 -4.43 -5.95 6.34
CA VAL A 130 -4.69 -6.29 7.76
C VAL A 130 -6.05 -6.98 7.91
N LEU A 131 -7.09 -6.45 7.26
CA LEU A 131 -8.43 -7.03 7.29
C LEU A 131 -8.44 -8.45 6.74
N GLU A 132 -7.83 -8.70 5.58
CA GLU A 132 -7.77 -10.03 4.96
C GLU A 132 -6.90 -11.00 5.77
N GLY A 133 -5.81 -10.52 6.37
CA GLY A 133 -4.95 -11.28 7.26
C GLY A 133 -5.67 -11.85 8.47
N LEU A 134 -6.63 -11.08 8.99
CA LEU A 134 -7.51 -11.51 10.08
C LEU A 134 -8.69 -12.32 9.55
N ALA A 135 -9.35 -11.86 8.49
CA ALA A 135 -10.59 -12.46 8.03
C ALA A 135 -10.38 -13.85 7.44
N LEU A 136 -9.36 -14.07 6.61
CA LEU A 136 -9.18 -15.35 5.91
C LEU A 136 -9.02 -16.54 6.85
N PRO A 137 -8.17 -16.50 7.90
CA PRO A 137 -8.07 -17.62 8.85
C PRO A 137 -9.33 -17.75 9.71
N LEU A 138 -9.98 -16.64 10.06
CA LEU A 138 -11.18 -16.66 10.90
C LEU A 138 -12.40 -17.28 10.20
N VAL A 139 -12.44 -17.35 8.87
CA VAL A 139 -13.48 -18.11 8.12
C VAL A 139 -13.60 -19.54 8.66
N HIS A 140 -12.48 -20.16 9.02
CA HIS A 140 -12.43 -21.51 9.59
C HIS A 140 -11.85 -21.54 11.01
N SER A 141 -11.87 -20.42 11.73
CA SER A 141 -11.37 -20.33 13.12
C SER A 141 -9.90 -20.75 13.31
N ALA A 142 -9.04 -20.48 12.32
CA ALA A 142 -7.60 -20.69 12.38
C ALA A 142 -6.90 -19.55 13.15
N TRP A 143 -7.08 -19.54 14.47
CA TRP A 143 -6.63 -18.46 15.37
C TRP A 143 -5.11 -18.29 15.41
N TRP A 144 -4.33 -19.36 15.27
CA TRP A 144 -2.87 -19.27 15.35
C TRP A 144 -2.30 -18.59 14.13
N THR A 145 -2.76 -18.98 12.94
CA THR A 145 -2.34 -18.34 11.69
C THR A 145 -2.76 -16.87 11.67
N ALA A 146 -3.97 -16.53 12.12
CA ALA A 146 -4.39 -15.14 12.26
C ALA A 146 -3.43 -14.35 13.16
N LEU A 147 -3.17 -14.84 14.37
CA LEU A 147 -2.31 -14.16 15.34
C LEU A 147 -0.88 -14.00 14.83
N LEU A 148 -0.26 -15.08 14.35
CA LEU A 148 1.12 -15.06 13.85
C LEU A 148 1.27 -14.15 12.65
N PHE A 149 0.31 -14.20 11.71
CA PHE A 149 0.33 -13.32 10.55
C PHE A 149 0.15 -11.86 10.95
N THR A 150 -0.80 -11.54 11.84
CA THR A 150 -1.03 -10.16 12.27
C THR A 150 0.21 -9.57 12.94
N LEU A 151 0.88 -10.33 13.82
CA LEU A 151 2.12 -9.88 14.47
C LEU A 151 3.24 -9.67 13.45
N ALA A 152 3.49 -10.65 12.58
CA ALA A 152 4.52 -10.55 11.55
C ALA A 152 4.25 -9.42 10.55
N ASN A 153 2.99 -9.25 10.14
CA ASN A 153 2.55 -8.20 9.23
C ASN A 153 2.65 -6.81 9.88
N ALA A 154 2.35 -6.68 11.18
CA ALA A 154 2.55 -5.43 11.90
C ALA A 154 4.03 -5.01 11.89
N VAL A 155 4.95 -5.92 12.22
CA VAL A 155 6.39 -5.66 12.14
C VAL A 155 6.80 -5.28 10.71
N PHE A 156 6.35 -6.03 9.71
CA PHE A 156 6.66 -5.76 8.32
C PHE A 156 6.18 -4.36 7.86
N LEU A 157 4.95 -3.99 8.22
CA LEU A 157 4.38 -2.68 7.87
C LEU A 157 5.17 -1.53 8.49
N THR A 158 5.66 -1.66 9.73
CA THR A 158 6.49 -0.59 10.35
C THR A 158 7.77 -0.32 9.56
N VAL A 159 8.47 -1.38 9.12
CA VAL A 159 9.68 -1.25 8.31
C VAL A 159 9.37 -0.65 6.93
N ARG A 160 8.28 -1.10 6.31
CA ARG A 160 7.87 -0.66 4.97
C ARG A 160 7.46 0.80 4.95
N ILE A 161 6.61 1.24 5.88
CA ILE A 161 6.18 2.64 6.01
C ILE A 161 7.40 3.54 6.24
N GLY A 162 8.34 3.13 7.10
CA GLY A 162 9.57 3.89 7.34
C GLY A 162 10.50 4.00 6.12
N ALA A 163 10.56 2.97 5.27
CA ALA A 163 11.30 3.03 4.00
C ALA A 163 10.66 4.00 3.01
N GLU A 164 9.33 3.96 2.91
CA GLU A 164 8.55 4.80 2.00
C GLU A 164 8.60 6.28 2.38
N SER A 165 8.45 6.61 3.67
CA SER A 165 8.58 7.99 4.17
C SER A 165 9.96 8.59 3.89
N ARG A 166 11.03 7.77 3.96
CA ARG A 166 12.38 8.22 3.62
C ARG A 166 12.55 8.49 2.12
N ALA A 167 12.00 7.64 1.27
CA ALA A 167 12.05 7.82 -0.18
C ALA A 167 11.32 9.10 -0.62
N LEU A 168 10.16 9.37 -0.03
CA LEU A 168 9.39 10.61 -0.26
C LEU A 168 10.15 11.85 0.19
N ALA A 169 10.77 11.82 1.37
CA ALA A 169 11.55 12.95 1.88
C ALA A 169 12.80 13.29 1.04
N VAL A 170 13.30 12.34 0.25
CA VAL A 170 14.38 12.56 -0.72
C VAL A 170 13.82 13.15 -2.02
N ALA A 171 12.70 12.63 -2.52
CA ALA A 171 12.06 13.14 -3.73
C ALA A 171 11.53 14.58 -3.57
N ASP A 172 10.95 14.91 -2.41
CA ASP A 172 10.48 16.26 -2.10
C ASP A 172 11.65 17.26 -2.03
N ARG A 173 12.84 16.83 -1.60
CA ARG A 173 14.06 17.65 -1.56
C ARG A 173 14.74 17.81 -2.93
N ALA A 174 14.57 16.84 -3.82
CA ALA A 174 15.14 16.87 -5.17
C ALA A 174 14.25 17.64 -6.17
N SER A 175 13.02 17.98 -5.79
CA SER A 175 12.14 18.81 -6.62
C SER A 175 12.58 20.28 -6.51
N PRO A 176 12.90 20.96 -7.63
CA PRO A 176 13.27 22.38 -7.58
C PRO A 176 12.12 23.17 -6.96
N ALA A 177 12.47 24.11 -6.06
CA ALA A 177 11.49 24.99 -5.44
C ALA A 177 10.62 25.63 -6.53
N PRO A 178 9.28 25.73 -6.36
CA PRO A 178 8.49 26.53 -7.27
C PRO A 178 9.09 27.93 -7.26
N ALA A 179 9.52 28.40 -8.44
CA ALA A 179 10.00 29.76 -8.61
C ALA A 179 9.00 30.69 -7.94
N SER A 180 9.51 31.56 -7.06
CA SER A 180 8.64 32.49 -6.34
C SER A 180 7.86 33.28 -7.38
N SER A 181 6.55 33.47 -7.14
CA SER A 181 5.67 34.27 -7.98
C SER A 181 6.07 35.76 -8.06
N ALA A 182 7.24 36.13 -7.56
CA ALA A 182 7.83 37.46 -7.71
C ALA A 182 8.57 37.63 -9.06
N ASP A 183 9.02 36.55 -9.71
CA ASP A 183 9.80 36.66 -10.96
C ASP A 183 8.93 36.58 -12.23
N ALA A 184 7.62 36.31 -12.10
CA ALA A 184 6.70 36.15 -13.23
C ALA A 184 6.03 37.45 -13.70
N VAL A 185 6.37 38.61 -13.11
CA VAL A 185 5.77 39.91 -13.49
C VAL A 185 6.48 40.54 -14.70
N GLU A 186 7.67 40.07 -15.11
CA GLU A 186 8.49 40.82 -16.08
C GLU A 186 8.54 40.28 -17.51
N SER A 187 7.77 39.24 -17.87
CA SER A 187 7.74 38.78 -19.27
C SER A 187 6.33 38.47 -19.75
N GLY A 188 5.64 39.51 -20.22
CA GLY A 188 4.42 39.39 -21.00
C GLY A 188 4.68 38.68 -22.33
N GLY A 189 3.95 37.60 -22.58
CA GLY A 189 3.95 36.88 -23.85
C GLY A 189 2.75 35.94 -23.93
N THR A 190 1.78 36.31 -24.75
CA THR A 190 0.56 35.54 -25.07
C THR A 190 0.90 34.23 -25.77
N VAL A 191 0.48 33.09 -25.21
CA VAL A 191 0.27 31.85 -25.97
C VAL A 191 -0.97 31.13 -25.44
N GLU A 192 -2.05 31.18 -26.23
CA GLU A 192 -3.10 30.15 -26.23
C GLU A 192 -2.53 28.87 -26.83
N SER A 193 -2.73 27.72 -26.17
CA SER A 193 -3.09 26.46 -26.85
C SER A 193 -3.42 25.39 -25.80
N GLY A 194 -4.54 24.72 -26.01
CA GLY A 194 -5.07 23.67 -25.17
C GLY A 194 -4.14 22.45 -25.08
N GLY A 195 -4.04 21.93 -23.86
CA GLY A 195 -3.47 20.62 -23.59
C GLY A 195 -4.11 20.12 -22.31
N THR A 196 -4.97 19.12 -22.43
CA THR A 196 -5.52 18.34 -21.32
C THR A 196 -4.36 17.91 -20.42
N VAL A 197 -4.25 18.54 -19.24
CA VAL A 197 -3.22 18.22 -18.24
C VAL A 197 -3.57 16.86 -17.65
N GLU A 198 -3.09 15.80 -18.31
CA GLU A 198 -3.22 14.43 -17.87
C GLU A 198 -2.46 14.28 -16.55
N SER A 199 -3.22 14.35 -15.46
CA SER A 199 -2.78 14.29 -14.07
C SER A 199 -2.07 12.95 -13.77
N ALA A 200 -0.77 12.91 -14.04
CA ALA A 200 0.15 11.86 -13.59
C ALA A 200 0.29 11.93 -12.06
N ALA A 201 0.41 10.78 -11.37
CA ALA A 201 0.49 10.70 -9.91
C ALA A 201 1.21 9.44 -9.42
N ILE A 202 2.31 9.55 -8.69
CA ILE A 202 3.06 8.38 -8.18
C ILE A 202 3.35 8.51 -6.68
N VAL A 203 3.48 7.32 -6.07
CA VAL A 203 3.77 6.98 -4.68
C VAL A 203 2.53 6.91 -3.78
N GLY A 204 1.99 5.69 -3.65
CA GLY A 204 1.32 5.31 -2.41
C GLY A 204 2.34 5.31 -1.28
N GLU A 205 2.02 5.68 -0.04
CA GLU A 205 0.78 6.05 0.64
C GLU A 205 1.10 6.90 1.92
N SER A 206 2.36 7.30 2.22
CA SER A 206 2.76 7.83 3.56
C SER A 206 3.19 9.30 3.63
N ALA A 207 2.34 10.26 3.31
CA ALA A 207 2.51 11.61 3.88
C ALA A 207 1.23 12.17 4.47
N VAL A 208 0.80 11.57 5.59
CA VAL A 208 -0.01 12.29 6.58
C VAL A 208 0.36 11.79 7.98
N ILE A 209 1.62 11.94 8.44
CA ILE A 209 1.97 12.23 9.86
C ILE A 209 3.38 12.85 9.89
N THR A 210 3.56 14.06 9.38
CA THR A 210 4.64 14.95 9.85
C THR A 210 4.16 16.40 9.82
N GLY A 211 2.93 16.63 10.30
CA GLY A 211 2.30 17.96 10.36
C GLY A 211 2.21 18.57 11.76
N LEU A 212 2.60 17.86 12.82
CA LEU A 212 2.36 18.31 14.21
C LEU A 212 3.58 18.23 15.15
N HIS A 213 4.80 18.03 14.64
CA HIS A 213 5.99 18.02 15.51
C HIS A 213 7.24 18.75 15.00
N SER A 214 7.15 19.48 13.88
CA SER A 214 8.28 20.28 13.36
C SER A 214 8.24 21.77 13.74
N ARG A 215 7.18 22.25 14.43
CA ARG A 215 7.11 23.64 14.89
C ARG A 215 7.89 23.93 16.18
N GLY A 216 8.44 22.92 16.86
CA GLY A 216 9.18 23.07 18.11
C GLY A 216 10.72 22.97 18.03
N ARG A 217 11.30 22.62 16.87
CA ARG A 217 12.74 22.33 16.74
C ARG A 217 13.56 23.41 16.03
N ARG A 218 13.01 24.62 15.86
CA ARG A 218 13.78 25.78 15.37
C ARG A 218 14.34 26.70 16.45
N ASN A 219 14.00 26.50 17.72
CA ASN A 219 14.47 27.39 18.80
C ASN A 219 15.60 26.82 19.67
N CYS A 220 16.00 25.55 19.54
CA CYS A 220 17.12 25.00 20.36
C CYS A 220 18.50 25.14 19.71
N ALA A 221 18.61 25.55 18.44
CA ALA A 221 19.90 25.64 17.76
C ALA A 221 20.59 27.01 17.93
N GLU A 222 19.92 28.01 18.52
CA GLU A 222 20.51 29.35 18.76
C GLU A 222 20.99 29.58 20.20
N GLU A 223 20.71 28.67 21.14
CA GLU A 223 21.01 28.85 22.57
C GLU A 223 22.24 28.07 23.07
N VAL A 224 23.03 27.49 22.15
CA VAL A 224 24.31 26.81 22.45
C VAL A 224 25.51 27.53 21.81
N ALA A 225 25.30 28.73 21.26
CA ALA A 225 26.35 29.57 20.65
C ALA A 225 26.46 30.96 21.31
N ARG A 226 26.16 31.06 22.61
CA ARG A 226 26.54 32.17 23.50
C ARG A 226 27.03 31.60 24.82
#